data_AF-A0AAJ4MPX8-F1
#
_entry.id   AF-A0AAJ4MPX8-F1
#
_cell.length_a   1.000
_cell.length_b   1.000
_cell.length_c   1.000
_cell.angle_alpha   90.00
_cell.angle_beta   90.00
_cell.angle_gamma   90.00
#
_symmetry.space_group_name_H-M   'P 1'
#
loop_
_entity.id
_entity.type
_entity.pdbx_description
1 polymer ?
#
loop_
_entity_poly.entity_id
_entity_poly.type
_entity_poly.pdbx_seq_one_letter_code
_entity_poly.pdbx_strand_id
1 'polypeptide(L)'
;MQRPANLAHISAQQDWQHTTAYPPLGFTPFSEGALGNGDTFGLYWPIGREASEPIVVETWHDEWRIQPHFSSLTTFLQACAAAEDEYVGAPSLADDPASPRAAYLEAKELIAQRNPDAAIALLEAALAIVPEYTDALVLLHGQYVRAGRIGEAVKVAIQAIISPPSFGGPPFKALQWLRTQAVPEGELDPIWRACGQLSFNFGGSKENADYPVLLAAIATYLEQGNHVSASPLMQTYAELMSAETVSFQERYAFEPAAFLARQIAVSAKLPQGSRDPAALWSSGRN
;
A
#
# COMPACT_ATOMS: atom_id res chain seq x y z
N MET A 1 -12.37 -4.78 10.47
CA MET A 1 -12.54 -3.52 9.72
C MET A 1 -13.64 -2.69 10.34
N GLN A 2 -13.36 -1.46 10.72
CA GLN A 2 -14.35 -0.49 11.16
C GLN A 2 -15.24 -0.06 9.98
N ARG A 3 -16.56 -0.10 10.14
CA ARG A 3 -17.51 0.43 9.14
C ARG A 3 -17.42 1.96 9.11
N PRO A 4 -17.32 2.61 7.92
CA PRO A 4 -17.36 4.07 7.85
C PRO A 4 -18.73 4.59 8.25
N ALA A 5 -18.78 5.75 8.92
CA ALA A 5 -20.04 6.35 9.37
C ALA A 5 -21.07 6.54 8.24
N ASN A 6 -20.61 6.89 7.04
CA ASN A 6 -21.44 7.22 5.89
C ASN A 6 -21.63 6.06 4.89
N LEU A 7 -21.42 4.80 5.30
CA LEU A 7 -21.53 3.64 4.42
C LEU A 7 -22.88 3.55 3.69
N ALA A 8 -23.97 3.98 4.33
CA ALA A 8 -25.32 3.96 3.75
C ALA A 8 -25.53 4.96 2.60
N HIS A 9 -24.59 5.89 2.40
CA HIS A 9 -24.63 6.89 1.34
C HIS A 9 -23.87 6.47 0.08
N ILE A 10 -23.32 5.25 0.07
CA ILE A 10 -22.68 4.67 -1.10
C ILE A 10 -23.24 3.28 -1.41
N SER A 11 -23.12 2.88 -2.66
CA SER A 11 -23.51 1.57 -3.18
C SER A 11 -22.28 0.66 -3.23
N ALA A 12 -21.75 0.35 -2.04
CA ALA A 12 -20.59 -0.54 -1.90
C ALA A 12 -20.95 -1.99 -2.30
N GLN A 13 -20.05 -2.64 -3.03
CA GLN A 13 -20.28 -3.98 -3.53
C GLN A 13 -20.23 -5.03 -2.40
N GLN A 14 -21.39 -5.59 -2.04
CA GLN A 14 -21.52 -6.49 -0.88
C GLN A 14 -20.96 -7.90 -1.12
N ASP A 15 -20.97 -8.35 -2.37
CA ASP A 15 -20.45 -9.66 -2.78
C ASP A 15 -18.98 -9.61 -3.21
N TRP A 16 -18.31 -8.46 -3.02
CA TRP A 16 -16.90 -8.29 -3.35
C TRP A 16 -16.04 -9.27 -2.55
N GLN A 17 -15.17 -9.98 -3.26
CA GLN A 17 -14.23 -10.94 -2.70
C GLN A 17 -12.84 -10.68 -3.24
N HIS A 18 -11.84 -10.81 -2.36
CA HIS A 18 -10.44 -10.67 -2.74
C HIS A 18 -9.94 -11.94 -3.44
N THR A 19 -10.13 -12.01 -4.76
CA THR A 19 -9.79 -13.19 -5.59
C THR A 19 -8.63 -12.96 -6.56
N THR A 20 -8.17 -11.71 -6.70
CA THR A 20 -7.02 -11.30 -7.50
C THR A 20 -6.01 -10.54 -6.62
N ALA A 21 -4.75 -10.46 -7.04
CA ALA A 21 -3.74 -9.70 -6.27
C ALA A 21 -4.01 -8.18 -6.30
N TYR A 22 -4.58 -7.66 -7.39
CA TYR A 22 -4.97 -6.27 -7.55
C TYR A 22 -6.48 -6.18 -7.86
N PRO A 23 -7.23 -5.21 -7.28
CA PRO A 23 -6.80 -4.24 -6.26
C PRO A 23 -6.33 -4.90 -4.94
N PRO A 24 -5.57 -4.19 -4.08
CA PRO A 24 -4.98 -4.78 -2.88
C PRO A 24 -6.00 -5.27 -1.84
N LEU A 25 -5.62 -6.26 -1.04
CA LEU A 25 -6.46 -6.75 0.06
C LEU A 25 -6.84 -5.59 1.00
N GLY A 26 -8.11 -5.52 1.38
CA GLY A 26 -8.68 -4.40 2.14
C GLY A 26 -9.33 -3.33 1.27
N PHE A 27 -9.38 -3.51 -0.05
CA PHE A 27 -10.18 -2.69 -0.97
C PHE A 27 -11.63 -3.20 -1.07
N THR A 28 -12.60 -2.29 -1.19
CA THR A 28 -14.00 -2.59 -1.51
C THR A 28 -14.56 -1.52 -2.44
N PRO A 29 -14.93 -1.84 -3.69
CA PRO A 29 -15.41 -0.86 -4.66
C PRO A 29 -16.83 -0.37 -4.32
N PHE A 30 -17.15 0.83 -4.80
CA PHE A 30 -18.50 1.40 -4.80
C PHE A 30 -18.75 2.19 -6.11
N SER A 31 -20.00 2.55 -6.40
CA SER A 31 -20.39 3.11 -7.72
C SER A 31 -20.47 4.63 -7.79
N GLU A 32 -20.53 5.33 -6.67
CA GLU A 32 -20.60 6.80 -6.63
C GLU A 32 -19.34 7.45 -7.19
N GLY A 33 -19.51 8.51 -7.99
CA GLY A 33 -18.41 9.15 -8.70
C GLY A 33 -17.79 8.24 -9.77
N ALA A 34 -18.59 7.37 -10.40
CA ALA A 34 -18.12 6.41 -11.41
C ALA A 34 -17.24 7.08 -12.47
N LEU A 35 -16.06 6.50 -12.69
CA LEU A 35 -15.00 7.09 -13.51
C LEU A 35 -15.03 6.62 -14.98
N GLY A 36 -15.72 5.49 -15.24
CA GLY A 36 -15.71 4.83 -16.55
C GLY A 36 -14.43 4.04 -16.81
N ASN A 37 -14.34 3.37 -17.96
CA ASN A 37 -13.16 2.64 -18.46
C ASN A 37 -12.54 1.56 -17.56
N GLY A 38 -13.12 1.21 -16.41
CA GLY A 38 -12.54 0.23 -15.49
C GLY A 38 -11.93 0.85 -14.23
N ASP A 39 -11.87 2.18 -14.16
CA ASP A 39 -11.50 2.91 -12.95
C ASP A 39 -12.70 2.99 -11.99
N THR A 40 -12.42 2.85 -10.70
CA THR A 40 -13.43 2.83 -9.64
C THR A 40 -12.88 3.48 -8.38
N PHE A 41 -13.75 4.21 -7.68
CA PHE A 41 -13.50 4.55 -6.30
C PHE A 41 -13.83 3.36 -5.40
N GLY A 42 -13.04 3.21 -4.33
CA GLY A 42 -13.32 2.20 -3.32
C GLY A 42 -12.89 2.65 -1.94
N LEU A 43 -13.46 1.98 -0.94
CA LEU A 43 -12.98 2.04 0.42
C LEU A 43 -11.69 1.24 0.53
N TYR A 44 -10.72 1.78 1.25
CA TYR A 44 -9.49 1.06 1.57
C TYR A 44 -9.17 1.18 3.05
N TRP A 45 -8.89 0.03 3.70
CA TRP A 45 -8.35 -0.01 5.06
C TRP A 45 -6.83 -0.23 4.99
N PRO A 46 -6.01 0.80 5.31
CA PRO A 46 -4.56 0.68 5.29
C PRO A 46 -4.06 -0.41 6.25
N ILE A 47 -2.92 -1.03 5.92
CA ILE A 47 -2.40 -2.18 6.68
C ILE A 47 -2.14 -1.78 8.13
N GLY A 48 -2.71 -2.53 9.08
CA GLY A 48 -2.54 -2.27 10.52
C GLY A 48 -3.39 -1.11 11.03
N ARG A 49 -4.32 -0.59 10.21
CA ARG A 49 -5.26 0.49 10.53
C ARG A 49 -6.72 0.03 10.41
N GLU A 50 -6.98 -1.27 10.47
CA GLU A 50 -8.31 -1.86 10.23
C GLU A 50 -9.37 -1.43 11.26
N ALA A 51 -8.95 -0.92 12.42
CA ALA A 51 -9.80 -0.36 13.46
C ALA A 51 -10.03 1.16 13.32
N SER A 52 -9.56 1.77 12.23
CA SER A 52 -9.83 3.16 11.85
C SER A 52 -10.81 3.19 10.66
N GLU A 53 -11.45 4.34 10.43
CA GLU A 53 -12.26 4.53 9.22
C GLU A 53 -11.42 4.32 7.96
N PRO A 54 -12.00 3.74 6.89
CA PRO A 54 -11.31 3.61 5.62
C PRO A 54 -11.09 4.97 4.97
N ILE A 55 -10.04 5.04 4.17
CA ILE A 55 -9.84 6.11 3.19
C ILE A 55 -10.62 5.80 1.91
N VAL A 56 -10.78 6.79 1.03
CA VAL A 56 -11.25 6.54 -0.34
C VAL A 56 -10.07 6.62 -1.30
N VAL A 57 -9.94 5.55 -2.08
CA VAL A 57 -8.90 5.39 -3.09
C VAL A 57 -9.53 5.34 -4.48
N GLU A 58 -8.76 5.74 -5.48
CA GLU A 58 -9.09 5.60 -6.90
C GLU A 58 -8.18 4.54 -7.53
N THR A 59 -8.75 3.61 -8.28
CA THR A 59 -7.96 2.69 -9.11
C THR A 59 -7.65 3.34 -10.45
N TRP A 60 -6.40 3.24 -10.90
CA TRP A 60 -5.97 3.48 -12.27
C TRP A 60 -5.67 2.12 -12.90
N HIS A 61 -6.68 1.52 -13.52
CA HIS A 61 -6.68 0.12 -13.91
C HIS A 61 -5.62 -0.20 -14.97
N ASP A 62 -5.40 0.69 -15.94
CA ASP A 62 -4.41 0.54 -17.00
C ASP A 62 -2.97 0.52 -16.46
N GLU A 63 -2.73 1.27 -15.38
CA GLU A 63 -1.43 1.33 -14.73
C GLU A 63 -1.27 0.30 -13.62
N TRP A 64 -2.35 -0.43 -13.27
CA TRP A 64 -2.41 -1.31 -12.09
C TRP A 64 -2.07 -0.56 -10.79
N ARG A 65 -2.50 0.71 -10.70
CA ARG A 65 -2.17 1.60 -9.58
C ARG A 65 -3.38 2.01 -8.77
N ILE A 66 -3.15 2.36 -7.52
CA ILE A 66 -4.17 2.89 -6.63
C ILE A 66 -3.70 4.21 -6.02
N GLN A 67 -4.59 5.20 -6.01
CA GLN A 67 -4.30 6.55 -5.52
C GLN A 67 -5.10 6.85 -4.24
N PRO A 68 -4.45 7.15 -3.10
CA PRO A 68 -5.13 7.49 -1.85
C PRO A 68 -5.60 8.95 -1.85
N HIS A 69 -6.73 9.20 -2.53
CA HIS A 69 -7.26 10.54 -2.79
C HIS A 69 -7.88 11.20 -1.56
N PHE A 70 -8.78 10.53 -0.85
CA PHE A 70 -9.52 11.17 0.25
C PHE A 70 -9.21 10.48 1.57
N SER A 71 -9.06 11.28 2.63
CA SER A 71 -8.79 10.80 3.98
C SER A 71 -9.98 10.04 4.60
N SER A 72 -11.19 10.21 4.05
CA SER A 72 -12.39 9.54 4.55
C SER A 72 -13.49 9.47 3.48
N LEU A 73 -14.50 8.64 3.72
CA LEU A 73 -15.73 8.65 2.92
C LEU A 73 -16.48 9.99 3.03
N THR A 74 -16.37 10.68 4.17
CA THR A 74 -17.04 11.97 4.38
C THR A 74 -16.50 13.04 3.44
N THR A 75 -15.17 13.17 3.33
CA THR A 75 -14.55 14.16 2.44
C THR A 75 -14.80 13.84 0.96
N PHE A 76 -14.84 12.55 0.60
CA PHE A 76 -15.28 12.12 -0.72
C PHE A 76 -16.72 12.56 -1.05
N LEU A 77 -17.70 12.28 -0.17
CA LEU A 77 -19.09 12.64 -0.41
C LEU A 77 -19.31 14.16 -0.48
N GLN A 78 -18.52 14.94 0.28
CA GLN A 78 -18.51 16.40 0.17
C GLN A 78 -18.01 16.85 -1.20
N ALA A 79 -16.94 16.24 -1.71
CA ALA A 79 -16.44 16.51 -3.05
C ALA A 79 -17.46 16.13 -4.13
N CYS A 80 -18.14 14.99 -4.00
CA CYS A 80 -19.22 14.59 -4.91
C CYS A 80 -20.35 15.63 -4.95
N ALA A 81 -20.73 16.16 -3.79
CA ALA A 81 -21.81 17.16 -3.70
C ALA A 81 -21.40 18.53 -4.26
N ALA A 82 -20.10 18.83 -4.27
CA ALA A 82 -19.54 20.07 -4.80
C ALA A 82 -19.15 19.98 -6.28
N ALA A 83 -19.02 18.77 -6.84
CA ALA A 83 -18.64 18.57 -8.22
C ALA A 83 -19.73 19.10 -9.17
N GLU A 84 -19.31 19.98 -10.10
CA GLU A 84 -20.18 20.48 -11.17
C GLU A 84 -20.31 19.47 -12.32
N ASP A 85 -19.30 18.60 -12.47
CA ASP A 85 -19.19 17.55 -13.48
C ASP A 85 -19.46 16.16 -12.88
N GLU A 86 -19.64 15.15 -13.75
CA GLU A 86 -19.82 13.75 -13.35
C GLU A 86 -18.56 13.15 -12.68
N TYR A 87 -17.38 13.74 -12.93
CA TYR A 87 -16.09 13.31 -12.38
C TYR A 87 -15.77 14.03 -11.06
N VAL A 88 -15.43 13.26 -10.03
CA VAL A 88 -15.00 13.77 -8.73
C VAL A 88 -13.47 13.90 -8.73
N GLY A 89 -12.98 15.14 -8.78
CA GLY A 89 -11.54 15.43 -8.75
C GLY A 89 -10.86 15.07 -7.43
N ALA A 90 -9.56 14.78 -7.48
CA ALA A 90 -8.74 14.61 -6.29
C ALA A 90 -8.70 15.92 -5.46
N PRO A 91 -8.83 15.85 -4.12
CA PRO A 91 -8.90 17.04 -3.29
C PRO A 91 -7.53 17.72 -3.17
N SER A 92 -7.53 19.04 -2.95
CA SER A 92 -6.36 19.74 -2.43
C SER A 92 -6.26 19.60 -0.91
N LEU A 93 -5.14 20.03 -0.31
CA LEU A 93 -5.03 20.11 1.16
C LEU A 93 -5.97 21.16 1.79
N ALA A 94 -6.53 22.09 1.00
CA ALA A 94 -7.54 23.01 1.48
C ALA A 94 -8.90 22.32 1.62
N ASP A 95 -9.20 21.38 0.72
CA ASP A 95 -10.46 20.63 0.70
C ASP A 95 -10.43 19.44 1.66
N ASP A 96 -9.29 18.74 1.70
CA ASP A 96 -9.03 17.61 2.59
C ASP A 96 -7.60 17.71 3.17
N PRO A 97 -7.43 18.36 4.33
CA PRO A 97 -6.12 18.55 4.97
C PRO A 97 -5.39 17.24 5.33
N ALA A 98 -6.10 16.11 5.35
CA ALA A 98 -5.55 14.80 5.66
C ALA A 98 -5.42 13.91 4.42
N SER A 99 -5.68 14.42 3.21
CA SER A 99 -5.53 13.64 1.97
C SER A 99 -4.07 13.17 1.81
N PRO A 100 -3.81 11.84 1.79
CA PRO A 100 -2.46 11.32 1.65
C PRO A 100 -1.81 11.71 0.32
N ARG A 101 -2.58 11.69 -0.78
CA ARG A 101 -2.08 12.12 -2.09
C ARG A 101 -1.81 13.62 -2.15
N ALA A 102 -2.71 14.46 -1.64
CA ALA A 102 -2.49 15.91 -1.65
C ALA A 102 -1.24 16.28 -0.84
N ALA A 103 -1.04 15.65 0.32
CA ALA A 103 0.16 15.81 1.13
C ALA A 103 1.43 15.38 0.38
N TYR A 104 1.40 14.26 -0.34
CA TYR A 104 2.52 13.80 -1.18
C TYR A 104 2.86 14.79 -2.30
N LEU A 105 1.85 15.33 -3.00
CA LEU A 105 2.06 16.29 -4.08
C LEU A 105 2.62 17.62 -3.55
N GLU A 106 2.06 18.15 -2.47
CA GLU A 106 2.56 19.37 -1.83
C GLU A 106 3.99 19.19 -1.29
N ALA A 107 4.31 18.03 -0.71
CA ALA A 107 5.66 17.72 -0.27
C ALA A 107 6.69 17.78 -1.41
N LYS A 108 6.33 17.35 -2.63
CA LYS A 108 7.21 17.49 -3.81
C LYS A 108 7.47 18.95 -4.15
N GLU A 109 6.45 19.80 -4.10
CA GLU A 109 6.58 21.23 -4.36
C GLU A 109 7.43 21.92 -3.30
N LEU A 110 7.22 21.61 -2.02
CA LEU A 110 8.04 22.12 -0.91
C LEU A 110 9.51 21.73 -1.05
N ILE A 111 9.81 20.50 -1.50
CA ILE A 111 11.19 20.08 -1.79
C ILE A 111 11.79 20.91 -2.93
N ALA A 112 11.03 21.17 -4.00
CA ALA A 112 11.47 22.02 -5.09
C ALA A 112 11.72 23.47 -4.64
N GLN A 113 10.93 23.96 -3.68
CA GLN A 113 11.07 25.27 -3.05
C GLN A 113 12.14 25.33 -1.95
N ARG A 114 12.90 24.24 -1.74
CA ARG A 114 13.94 24.12 -0.71
C ARG A 114 13.43 24.24 0.73
N ASN A 115 12.21 23.76 0.98
CA ASN A 115 11.62 23.63 2.31
C ASN A 115 11.41 22.14 2.70
N PRO A 116 12.50 21.37 2.90
CA PRO A 116 12.41 19.94 3.14
C PRO A 116 11.79 19.56 4.49
N ASP A 117 11.87 20.43 5.51
CA ASP A 117 11.32 20.12 6.84
C ASP A 117 9.79 20.09 6.81
N ALA A 118 9.16 21.05 6.13
CA ALA A 118 7.71 21.04 5.92
C ALA A 118 7.27 19.86 5.05
N ALA A 119 8.07 19.51 4.03
CA ALA A 119 7.80 18.34 3.19
C ALA A 119 7.86 17.03 3.98
N ILE A 120 8.84 16.88 4.87
CA ILE A 120 8.96 15.73 5.78
C ILE A 120 7.70 15.61 6.65
N ALA A 121 7.24 16.70 7.26
CA ALA A 121 6.05 16.67 8.12
C ALA A 121 4.79 16.22 7.37
N LEU A 122 4.59 16.69 6.13
CA LEU A 122 3.46 16.24 5.30
C LEU A 122 3.56 14.75 4.93
N LEU A 123 4.76 14.27 4.59
CA LEU A 123 4.96 12.86 4.26
C LEU A 123 4.78 11.95 5.47
N GLU A 124 5.30 12.34 6.63
CA GLU A 124 5.08 11.64 7.91
C GLU A 124 3.58 11.56 8.23
N ALA A 125 2.82 12.64 8.03
CA ALA A 125 1.37 12.65 8.23
C ALA A 125 0.62 11.74 7.23
N ALA A 126 0.98 11.78 5.94
CA ALA A 126 0.39 10.90 4.92
C ALA A 126 0.64 9.42 5.24
N LEU A 127 1.86 9.07 5.67
CA LEU A 127 2.25 7.70 6.00
C LEU A 127 1.71 7.23 7.35
N ALA A 128 1.31 8.15 8.23
CA ALA A 128 0.53 7.80 9.42
C ALA A 128 -0.85 7.24 9.03
N ILE A 129 -1.43 7.73 7.93
CA ILE A 129 -2.72 7.27 7.40
C ILE A 129 -2.53 6.02 6.53
N VAL A 130 -1.59 6.06 5.58
CA VAL A 130 -1.31 4.95 4.64
C VAL A 130 0.14 4.48 4.76
N PRO A 131 0.46 3.57 5.70
CA PRO A 131 1.83 3.10 5.94
C PRO A 131 2.53 2.45 4.75
N GLU A 132 1.75 1.94 3.79
CA GLU A 132 2.19 1.25 2.58
C GLU A 132 2.23 2.15 1.34
N TYR A 133 2.12 3.48 1.49
CA TYR A 133 2.15 4.40 0.35
C TYR A 133 3.57 4.55 -0.23
N THR A 134 3.93 3.63 -1.14
CA THR A 134 5.29 3.45 -1.68
C THR A 134 5.91 4.74 -2.25
N ASP A 135 5.16 5.54 -3.02
CA ASP A 135 5.66 6.80 -3.56
C ASP A 135 6.07 7.80 -2.46
N ALA A 136 5.24 7.92 -1.41
CA ALA A 136 5.53 8.79 -0.26
C ALA A 136 6.70 8.26 0.59
N LEU A 137 6.80 6.93 0.79
CA LEU A 137 7.91 6.29 1.48
C LEU A 137 9.25 6.58 0.78
N VAL A 138 9.32 6.41 -0.55
CA VAL A 138 10.53 6.67 -1.32
C VAL A 138 10.95 8.15 -1.22
N LEU A 139 9.98 9.06 -1.28
CA LEU A 139 10.23 10.49 -1.16
C LEU A 139 10.73 10.86 0.24
N LEU A 140 10.09 10.33 1.30
CA LEU A 140 10.47 10.56 2.70
C LEU A 140 11.85 10.00 3.00
N HIS A 141 12.15 8.78 2.56
CA HIS A 141 13.49 8.20 2.67
C HIS A 141 14.55 9.15 2.11
N GLY A 142 14.30 9.70 0.91
CA GLY A 142 15.21 10.65 0.28
C GLY A 142 15.45 11.92 1.11
N GLN A 143 14.44 12.39 1.86
CA GLN A 143 14.59 13.54 2.74
C GLN A 143 15.30 13.20 4.05
N TYR A 144 15.00 12.05 4.66
CA TYR A 144 15.71 11.59 5.86
C TYR A 144 17.20 11.39 5.63
N VAL A 145 17.59 10.83 4.48
CA VAL A 145 19.01 10.71 4.10
C VAL A 145 19.68 12.08 4.03
N ARG A 146 19.05 13.08 3.41
CA ARG A 146 19.59 14.44 3.28
C ARG A 146 19.67 15.17 4.63
N ALA A 147 18.70 14.92 5.51
CA ALA A 147 18.67 15.47 6.87
C ALA A 147 19.61 14.75 7.85
N GLY A 148 20.30 13.68 7.43
CA GLY A 148 21.15 12.88 8.31
C GLY A 148 20.38 12.02 9.33
N ARG A 149 19.06 11.85 9.16
CA ARG A 149 18.18 11.01 9.99
C ARG A 149 18.32 9.53 9.61
N ILE A 150 19.55 8.99 9.71
CA ILE A 150 19.93 7.68 9.14
C ILE A 150 19.08 6.53 9.68
N GLY A 151 18.86 6.47 11.01
CA GLY A 151 18.06 5.39 11.61
C GLY A 151 16.61 5.36 11.12
N GLU A 152 16.06 6.52 10.78
CA GLU A 152 14.69 6.64 10.25
C GLU A 152 14.66 6.36 8.75
N ALA A 153 15.70 6.80 8.02
CA ALA A 153 15.88 6.45 6.62
C ALA A 153 15.93 4.93 6.40
N VAL A 154 16.61 4.17 7.28
CA VAL A 154 16.62 2.70 7.21
C VAL A 154 15.21 2.12 7.35
N LYS A 155 14.46 2.54 8.38
CA LYS A 155 13.09 2.04 8.62
C LYS A 155 12.18 2.31 7.43
N VAL A 156 12.22 3.53 6.90
CA VAL A 156 11.42 3.91 5.73
C VAL A 156 11.88 3.19 4.46
N ALA A 157 13.18 2.95 4.27
CA ALA A 157 13.69 2.19 3.14
C ALA A 157 13.17 0.73 3.15
N ILE A 158 13.23 0.07 4.32
CA ILE A 158 12.68 -1.29 4.49
C ILE A 158 11.17 -1.29 4.23
N GLN A 159 10.44 -0.33 4.79
CA GLN A 159 9.00 -0.21 4.58
C GLN A 159 8.67 -0.01 3.09
N ALA A 160 9.45 0.82 2.36
CA ALA A 160 9.27 1.01 0.92
C ALA A 160 9.50 -0.29 0.14
N ILE A 161 10.53 -1.07 0.48
CA ILE A 161 10.88 -2.33 -0.17
C ILE A 161 9.77 -3.38 -0.03
N ILE A 162 9.09 -3.41 1.12
CA ILE A 162 7.99 -4.36 1.34
C ILE A 162 6.64 -3.86 0.85
N SER A 163 6.50 -2.58 0.49
CA SER A 163 5.20 -1.99 0.14
C SER A 163 4.78 -2.26 -1.31
N PRO A 164 3.47 -2.34 -1.58
CA PRO A 164 2.97 -2.80 -2.88
C PRO A 164 3.30 -1.84 -4.04
N PRO A 165 3.58 -2.37 -5.25
CA PRO A 165 3.80 -1.55 -6.43
C PRO A 165 2.53 -0.81 -6.89
N SER A 166 1.34 -1.29 -6.54
CA SER A 166 0.09 -0.56 -6.81
C SER A 166 0.06 0.84 -6.16
N PHE A 167 0.73 1.04 -5.02
CA PHE A 167 0.82 2.34 -4.34
C PHE A 167 2.01 3.21 -4.80
N GLY A 168 2.88 2.73 -5.69
CA GLY A 168 4.03 3.50 -6.13
C GLY A 168 5.08 2.72 -6.90
N GLY A 169 6.02 3.44 -7.51
CA GLY A 169 7.07 2.81 -8.31
C GLY A 169 8.04 1.96 -7.48
N PRO A 170 8.85 1.09 -8.12
CA PRO A 170 9.83 0.28 -7.42
C PRO A 170 10.82 1.16 -6.62
N PRO A 171 11.15 0.81 -5.37
CA PRO A 171 11.91 1.67 -4.47
C PRO A 171 13.44 1.59 -4.71
N PHE A 172 13.88 1.67 -5.97
CA PHE A 172 15.28 1.45 -6.39
C PHE A 172 16.29 2.28 -5.59
N LYS A 173 16.00 3.57 -5.37
CA LYS A 173 16.90 4.47 -4.63
C LYS A 173 17.03 4.08 -3.15
N ALA A 174 15.93 3.67 -2.53
CA ALA A 174 15.94 3.21 -1.15
C ALA A 174 16.69 1.88 -1.02
N LEU A 175 16.46 0.93 -1.93
CA LEU A 175 17.19 -0.33 -1.97
C LEU A 175 18.69 -0.12 -2.19
N GLN A 176 19.08 0.68 -3.19
CA GLN A 176 20.48 0.96 -3.49
C GLN A 176 21.17 1.62 -2.30
N TRP A 177 20.51 2.56 -1.63
CA TRP A 177 21.05 3.21 -0.44
C TRP A 177 21.16 2.24 0.74
N LEU A 178 20.14 1.42 1.01
CA LEU A 178 20.12 0.47 2.11
C LEU A 178 21.26 -0.56 2.01
N ARG A 179 21.58 -1.01 0.78
CA ARG A 179 22.71 -1.90 0.49
C ARG A 179 24.08 -1.34 0.88
N THR A 180 24.20 -0.02 0.97
CA THR A 180 25.45 0.64 1.39
C THR A 180 25.54 0.81 2.91
N GLN A 181 24.45 0.55 3.63
CA GLN A 181 24.43 0.65 5.09
C GLN A 181 24.99 -0.63 5.70
N ALA A 182 25.77 -0.49 6.77
CA ALA A 182 26.21 -1.64 7.55
C ALA A 182 25.00 -2.26 8.26
N VAL A 183 24.82 -3.57 8.11
CA VAL A 183 23.81 -4.33 8.86
C VAL A 183 24.34 -4.51 10.29
N PRO A 184 23.66 -3.99 11.32
CA PRO A 184 24.11 -4.15 12.70
C PRO A 184 24.21 -5.63 13.11
N GLU A 185 25.15 -5.93 14.00
CA GLU A 185 25.21 -7.26 14.61
C GLU A 185 23.91 -7.55 15.36
N GLY A 186 23.30 -8.71 15.11
CA GLY A 186 22.03 -9.09 15.72
C GLY A 186 20.78 -8.49 15.05
N GLU A 187 20.91 -7.79 13.92
CA GLU A 187 19.75 -7.34 13.14
C GLU A 187 18.84 -8.52 12.78
N LEU A 188 17.54 -8.36 12.98
CA LEU A 188 16.53 -9.40 12.82
C LEU A 188 15.64 -9.17 11.60
N ASP A 189 15.65 -7.96 11.03
CA ASP A 189 14.86 -7.63 9.86
C ASP A 189 15.35 -8.41 8.62
N PRO A 190 14.52 -9.29 8.04
CA PRO A 190 14.94 -10.14 6.94
C PRO A 190 15.24 -9.35 5.66
N ILE A 191 14.62 -8.18 5.47
CA ILE A 191 14.85 -7.34 4.31
C ILE A 191 16.20 -6.64 4.42
N TRP A 192 16.54 -6.09 5.59
CA TRP A 192 17.85 -5.45 5.75
C TRP A 192 18.99 -6.47 5.56
N ARG A 193 18.83 -7.68 6.10
CA ARG A 193 19.81 -8.76 5.94
C ARG A 193 19.94 -9.24 4.49
N ALA A 194 18.85 -9.24 3.74
CA ALA A 194 18.82 -9.78 2.38
C ALA A 194 18.88 -8.71 1.27
N CYS A 195 18.90 -7.41 1.61
CA CYS A 195 18.82 -6.33 0.62
C CYS A 195 19.92 -6.39 -0.45
N GLY A 196 21.10 -6.94 -0.13
CA GLY A 196 22.17 -7.22 -1.10
C GLY A 196 21.73 -8.10 -2.27
N GLN A 197 20.77 -9.00 -2.06
CA GLN A 197 20.32 -10.00 -3.02
C GLN A 197 19.18 -9.51 -3.93
N LEU A 198 18.49 -8.42 -3.57
CA LEU A 198 17.28 -7.94 -4.26
C LEU A 198 17.59 -6.96 -5.40
N SER A 199 17.09 -7.17 -6.61
CA SER A 199 17.33 -6.26 -7.75
C SER A 199 16.15 -5.35 -8.11
N PHE A 200 14.92 -5.78 -7.83
CA PHE A 200 13.65 -5.21 -8.32
C PHE A 200 13.53 -5.11 -9.85
N ASN A 201 14.26 -5.95 -10.58
CA ASN A 201 14.13 -6.07 -12.03
C ASN A 201 13.19 -7.24 -12.34
N PHE A 202 11.93 -6.94 -12.66
CA PHE A 202 10.90 -7.95 -12.96
C PHE A 202 10.55 -7.98 -14.44
N GLY A 203 10.06 -9.13 -14.92
CA GLY A 203 9.79 -9.37 -16.33
C GLY A 203 11.04 -9.55 -17.20
N GLY A 204 10.83 -10.09 -18.41
CA GLY A 204 11.88 -10.23 -19.43
C GLY A 204 12.94 -11.31 -19.18
N SER A 205 12.91 -11.99 -18.02
CA SER A 205 13.76 -13.14 -17.69
C SER A 205 12.93 -14.37 -17.36
N LYS A 206 13.46 -15.56 -17.64
CA LYS A 206 12.83 -16.84 -17.26
C LYS A 206 12.94 -17.12 -15.75
N GLU A 207 13.93 -16.51 -15.10
CA GLU A 207 14.24 -16.70 -13.70
C GLU A 207 14.57 -15.35 -13.06
N ASN A 208 14.15 -15.17 -11.82
CA ASN A 208 14.44 -14.00 -11.01
C ASN A 208 14.73 -14.43 -9.55
N ALA A 209 15.90 -14.06 -9.05
CA ALA A 209 16.37 -14.42 -7.70
C ALA A 209 15.65 -13.61 -6.60
N ASP A 210 14.90 -12.57 -6.95
CA ASP A 210 14.19 -11.75 -5.97
C ASP A 210 13.03 -12.53 -5.34
N TYR A 211 12.27 -13.32 -6.11
CA TYR A 211 11.08 -14.02 -5.60
C TYR A 211 11.38 -14.97 -4.42
N PRO A 212 12.41 -15.85 -4.46
CA PRO A 212 12.77 -16.67 -3.31
C PRO A 212 13.21 -15.85 -2.09
N VAL A 213 13.90 -14.72 -2.31
CA VAL A 213 14.32 -13.83 -1.21
C VAL A 213 13.11 -13.19 -0.54
N LEU A 214 12.13 -12.69 -1.32
CA LEU A 214 10.90 -12.12 -0.80
C LEU A 214 10.06 -13.18 -0.05
N LEU A 215 9.93 -14.40 -0.58
CA LEU A 215 9.25 -15.51 0.12
C LEU A 215 9.92 -15.87 1.45
N ALA A 216 11.25 -15.95 1.47
CA ALA A 216 11.99 -16.22 2.70
C ALA A 216 11.77 -15.12 3.74
N ALA A 217 11.78 -13.85 3.31
CA ALA A 217 11.47 -12.73 4.20
C ALA A 217 10.03 -12.76 4.74
N ILE A 218 9.04 -13.14 3.92
CA ILE A 218 7.66 -13.38 4.37
C ILE A 218 7.64 -14.45 5.46
N ALA A 219 8.31 -15.59 5.24
CA ALA A 219 8.37 -16.68 6.22
C ALA A 219 9.00 -16.20 7.54
N THR A 220 10.13 -15.50 7.48
CA THR A 220 10.79 -14.95 8.68
C THR A 220 9.91 -13.96 9.44
N TYR A 221 9.23 -13.02 8.77
CA TYR A 221 8.31 -12.12 9.46
C TYR A 221 7.17 -12.88 10.15
N LEU A 222 6.62 -13.92 9.52
CA LEU A 222 5.55 -14.72 10.10
C LEU A 222 6.04 -15.56 11.29
N GLU A 223 7.25 -16.13 11.22
CA GLU A 223 7.88 -16.84 12.34
C GLU A 223 8.14 -15.93 13.54
N GLN A 224 8.47 -14.67 13.29
CA GLN A 224 8.63 -13.63 14.31
C GLN A 224 7.29 -13.11 14.85
N GLY A 225 6.15 -13.53 14.28
CA GLY A 225 4.83 -12.98 14.60
C GLY A 225 4.62 -11.53 14.13
N ASN A 226 5.52 -11.01 13.29
CA ASN A 226 5.44 -9.66 12.72
C ASN A 226 4.49 -9.65 11.50
N HIS A 227 3.20 -9.83 11.78
CA HIS A 227 2.17 -9.81 10.75
C HIS A 227 2.06 -8.45 10.05
N VAL A 228 2.39 -7.35 10.74
CA VAL A 228 2.34 -5.98 10.20
C VAL A 228 3.34 -5.79 9.05
N SER A 229 4.56 -6.33 9.15
CA SER A 229 5.52 -6.30 8.04
C SER A 229 5.32 -7.45 7.03
N ALA A 230 4.78 -8.59 7.47
CA ALA A 230 4.46 -9.69 6.55
C ALA A 230 3.36 -9.32 5.55
N SER A 231 2.29 -8.64 6.00
CA SER A 231 1.13 -8.30 5.17
C SER A 231 1.44 -7.46 3.92
N PRO A 232 2.18 -6.32 4.00
CA PRO A 232 2.55 -5.57 2.80
C PRO A 232 3.45 -6.39 1.89
N LEU A 233 4.41 -7.14 2.44
CA LEU A 233 5.32 -7.95 1.63
C LEU A 233 4.58 -9.08 0.89
N MET A 234 3.57 -9.69 1.52
CA MET A 234 2.71 -10.67 0.86
C MET A 234 1.91 -10.03 -0.27
N GLN A 235 1.37 -8.83 -0.07
CA GLN A 235 0.67 -8.07 -1.11
C GLN A 235 1.61 -7.76 -2.28
N THR A 236 2.81 -7.24 -2.00
CA THR A 236 3.87 -6.98 -2.98
C THR A 236 4.22 -8.23 -3.77
N TYR A 237 4.44 -9.35 -3.10
CA TYR A 237 4.76 -10.62 -3.74
C TYR A 237 3.63 -11.09 -4.67
N ALA A 238 2.38 -11.00 -4.22
CA ALA A 238 1.22 -11.41 -5.02
C ALA A 238 1.05 -10.55 -6.27
N GLU A 239 1.20 -9.22 -6.17
CA GLU A 239 1.12 -8.31 -7.31
C GLU A 239 2.24 -8.56 -8.32
N LEU A 240 3.49 -8.68 -7.86
CA LEU A 240 4.64 -8.96 -8.73
C LEU A 240 4.47 -10.30 -9.45
N MET A 241 4.12 -11.36 -8.73
CA MET A 241 4.00 -12.70 -9.32
C MET A 241 2.79 -12.81 -10.27
N SER A 242 1.72 -12.04 -10.01
CA SER A 242 0.55 -11.98 -10.89
C SER A 242 0.82 -11.22 -12.19
N ALA A 243 1.84 -10.36 -12.23
CA ALA A 243 2.31 -9.71 -13.45
C ALA A 243 3.19 -10.63 -14.32
N GLU A 244 3.70 -11.73 -13.78
CA GLU A 244 4.49 -12.71 -14.52
C GLU A 244 3.60 -13.70 -15.29
N THR A 245 4.16 -14.29 -16.36
CA THR A 245 3.46 -15.32 -17.15
C THR A 245 3.12 -16.56 -16.32
N VAL A 246 2.07 -17.29 -16.70
CA VAL A 246 1.66 -18.55 -16.03
C VAL A 246 2.83 -19.55 -15.91
N SER A 247 3.61 -19.76 -16.98
CA SER A 247 4.76 -20.68 -16.93
C SER A 247 5.89 -20.22 -16.02
N PHE A 248 5.98 -18.92 -15.73
CA PHE A 248 6.89 -18.40 -14.71
C PHE A 248 6.34 -18.73 -13.32
N GLN A 249 5.05 -18.45 -13.07
CA GLN A 249 4.39 -18.77 -11.80
C GLN A 249 4.52 -20.27 -11.44
N GLU A 250 4.30 -21.17 -12.41
CA GLU A 250 4.47 -22.62 -12.24
C GLU A 250 5.90 -23.01 -11.84
N ARG A 251 6.92 -22.35 -12.41
CA ARG A 251 8.34 -22.59 -12.08
C ARG A 251 8.64 -22.26 -10.62
N TYR A 252 7.93 -21.29 -10.05
CA TYR A 252 8.03 -20.89 -8.64
C TYR A 252 6.99 -21.57 -7.74
N ALA A 253 6.23 -22.54 -8.27
CA ALA A 253 5.13 -23.21 -7.58
C ALA A 253 4.14 -22.21 -6.93
N PHE A 254 3.89 -21.10 -7.61
CA PHE A 254 2.95 -20.09 -7.15
C PHE A 254 1.52 -20.47 -7.55
N GLU A 255 0.69 -20.73 -6.55
CA GLU A 255 -0.74 -21.00 -6.69
C GLU A 255 -1.53 -19.76 -6.23
N PRO A 256 -2.06 -18.92 -7.14
CA PRO A 256 -2.64 -17.63 -6.79
C PRO A 256 -3.74 -17.74 -5.73
N ALA A 257 -4.72 -18.62 -5.92
CA ALA A 257 -5.84 -18.78 -4.99
C ALA A 257 -5.38 -19.22 -3.58
N ALA A 258 -4.40 -20.14 -3.50
CA ALA A 258 -3.87 -20.60 -2.23
C ALA A 258 -3.07 -19.49 -1.52
N PHE A 259 -2.30 -18.70 -2.27
CA PHE A 259 -1.55 -17.58 -1.72
C PHE A 259 -2.47 -16.46 -1.20
N LEU A 260 -3.50 -16.10 -1.95
CA LEU A 260 -4.49 -15.10 -1.51
C LEU A 260 -5.29 -15.56 -0.29
N ALA A 261 -5.68 -16.84 -0.24
CA ALA A 261 -6.31 -17.41 0.97
C ALA A 261 -5.38 -17.34 2.19
N ARG A 262 -4.09 -17.63 2.01
CA ARG A 262 -3.06 -17.46 3.05
C ARG A 262 -2.93 -15.99 3.46
N GLN A 263 -2.95 -15.06 2.51
CA GLN A 263 -2.88 -13.62 2.77
C GLN A 263 -4.05 -13.15 3.64
N ILE A 264 -5.28 -13.58 3.32
CA ILE A 264 -6.48 -13.30 4.13
C ILE A 264 -6.31 -13.86 5.54
N ALA A 265 -5.87 -15.11 5.68
CA ALA A 265 -5.65 -15.75 6.98
C ALA A 265 -4.57 -15.05 7.83
N VAL A 266 -3.51 -14.53 7.19
CA VAL A 266 -2.49 -13.70 7.86
C VAL A 266 -3.08 -12.36 8.30
N SER A 267 -3.91 -11.73 7.46
CA SER A 267 -4.54 -10.45 7.80
C SER A 267 -5.43 -10.56 9.05
N ALA A 268 -6.07 -11.72 9.28
CA ALA A 268 -6.87 -11.96 10.49
C ALA A 268 -6.04 -11.95 11.80
N LYS A 269 -4.71 -12.02 11.71
CA LYS A 269 -3.78 -11.93 12.85
C LYS A 269 -3.23 -10.51 13.08
N LEU A 270 -3.65 -9.53 12.27
CA LEU A 270 -3.27 -8.14 12.48
C LEU A 270 -3.88 -7.59 13.77
N PRO A 271 -3.17 -6.71 14.50
CA PRO A 271 -3.61 -6.24 15.81
C PRO A 271 -4.92 -5.45 15.79
N GLN A 272 -5.26 -4.83 14.64
CA GLN A 272 -6.47 -4.02 14.49
C GLN A 272 -7.61 -4.75 13.75
N GLY A 273 -7.44 -6.05 13.48
CA GLY A 273 -8.44 -6.93 12.88
C GLY A 273 -8.15 -7.34 11.44
N SER A 274 -8.97 -8.27 10.93
CA SER A 274 -8.86 -8.79 9.55
C SER A 274 -9.10 -7.70 8.51
N ARG A 275 -8.48 -7.88 7.33
CA ARG A 275 -8.65 -7.05 6.12
C ARG A 275 -9.56 -7.70 5.07
N ASP A 276 -10.21 -8.80 5.41
CA ASP A 276 -11.14 -9.50 4.51
C ASP A 276 -12.40 -8.67 4.24
N PRO A 277 -12.67 -8.22 2.99
CA PRO A 277 -13.89 -7.50 2.61
C PRO A 277 -15.18 -8.17 3.10
N ALA A 278 -15.24 -9.51 3.12
CA ALA A 278 -16.42 -10.24 3.57
C ALA A 278 -16.75 -9.95 5.06
N ALA A 279 -15.75 -9.62 5.88
CA ALA A 279 -15.95 -9.29 7.29
C ALA A 279 -16.74 -7.98 7.49
N LEU A 280 -16.76 -7.07 6.49
CA LEU A 280 -17.50 -5.81 6.54
C LEU A 280 -19.01 -6.06 6.74
N TRP A 281 -19.54 -7.09 6.09
CA TRP A 281 -20.96 -7.43 6.05
C TRP A 281 -21.36 -8.49 7.09
N SER A 282 -20.38 -9.21 7.63
CA SER A 282 -20.59 -10.35 8.53
C SER A 282 -21.04 -9.96 9.96
N SER A 283 -20.92 -8.69 10.35
CA SER A 283 -21.37 -8.18 11.65
C SER A 283 -22.87 -7.85 11.61
N GLY A 284 -23.68 -8.92 11.70
CA GLY A 284 -25.14 -8.89 11.79
C GLY A 284 -25.76 -10.15 12.41
N ARG A 285 -24.95 -11.06 12.98
CA ARG A 285 -25.43 -12.18 13.81
C ARG A 285 -24.70 -12.18 15.15
N ASN A 286 -25.22 -11.40 16.09
CA ASN A 286 -25.13 -11.72 17.51
C ASN A 286 -26.54 -12.12 17.96
#